data_AF-A0A386ZL39-F1
#
_entry.id   AF-A0A386ZL39-F1
#
_cell.length_a   1.000
_cell.length_b   1.000
_cell.length_c   1.000
_cell.angle_alpha   90.00
_cell.angle_beta   90.00
_cell.angle_gamma   90.00
#
_symmetry.space_group_name_H-M   'P 1'
#
loop_
_entity.id
_entity.type
_entity.pdbx_description
1 polymer ?
#
loop_
_entity_poly.entity_id
_entity_poly.type
_entity_poly.pdbx_seq_one_letter_code
_entity_poly.pdbx_strand_id
1 'polypeptide(L)'
;MSAVGGTIEAMTDTEQPYRVVDSHNQGWLHEAGPEGLYRGFDPTGTPKLLEARPLADIVREFGPVRPVLGLLDEDREQLRAALETAGRKAIGSLASALEQVHHEIRARAEAMEPGEKPSSSYYYAARAMTAGRPGSWESERLQSVWIFGNGLNLWPNKAGKSADEMRATGPSPKRVHIGARDEMAAVLRRWVDSPDRYTEVAEHLAAIVSAYADEAHGPDGWAKIADQWLQPGGLAQEDTAACYGLLYSVSAHFNPDRVYA
;
A
#
# COMPACT_ATOMS: atom_id res chain seq x y z
N MET A 1 -37.12 17.23 -23.27
CA MET A 1 -35.92 16.44 -23.64
C MET A 1 -34.75 17.41 -23.63
N SER A 2 -34.13 17.58 -22.46
CA SER A 2 -32.96 18.44 -22.30
C SER A 2 -31.73 17.56 -22.22
N ALA A 3 -30.87 17.65 -23.24
CA ALA A 3 -29.51 17.18 -23.17
C ALA A 3 -28.70 18.25 -22.44
N VAL A 4 -28.36 18.00 -21.18
CA VAL A 4 -27.33 18.78 -20.48
C VAL A 4 -26.02 18.03 -20.73
N GLY A 5 -25.30 18.47 -21.76
CA GLY A 5 -23.91 18.11 -21.95
C GLY A 5 -23.11 18.73 -20.81
N GLY A 6 -22.65 17.89 -19.90
CA GLY A 6 -21.64 18.26 -18.92
C GLY A 6 -20.34 18.54 -19.65
N THR A 7 -20.09 19.82 -19.90
CA THR A 7 -18.80 20.33 -20.34
C THR A 7 -17.76 19.92 -19.30
N ILE A 8 -16.78 19.13 -19.72
CA ILE A 8 -15.54 18.91 -18.98
C ILE A 8 -14.96 20.29 -18.72
N GLU A 9 -14.92 20.70 -17.44
CA GLU A 9 -14.16 21.88 -17.04
C GLU A 9 -12.73 21.68 -17.51
N ALA A 10 -12.32 22.53 -18.44
CA ALA A 10 -10.99 22.58 -18.99
C ALA A 10 -10.01 22.83 -17.83
N MET A 11 -9.15 21.85 -17.56
CA MET A 11 -7.96 22.02 -16.73
C MET A 11 -7.18 23.22 -17.28
N THR A 12 -7.04 24.26 -16.47
CA THR A 12 -6.28 25.45 -16.83
C THR A 12 -4.78 25.12 -16.83
N ASP A 13 -4.06 25.75 -17.74
CA ASP A 13 -2.70 25.48 -18.21
C ASP A 13 -1.57 25.79 -17.19
N THR A 14 -1.75 25.55 -15.88
CA THR A 14 -0.76 25.96 -14.86
C THR A 14 -0.47 25.03 -13.68
N GLU A 15 -0.93 23.77 -13.63
CA GLU A 15 -0.32 22.85 -12.66
C GLU A 15 -0.41 21.39 -13.13
N GLN A 16 0.61 20.96 -13.87
CA GLN A 16 0.78 19.53 -14.15
C GLN A 16 0.99 18.79 -12.81
N PRO A 17 0.37 17.61 -12.60
CA PRO A 17 0.51 16.89 -11.33
C PRO A 17 1.97 16.57 -11.03
N TYR A 18 2.46 16.87 -9.83
CA TYR A 18 3.86 16.61 -9.47
C TYR A 18 4.27 15.13 -9.64
N ARG A 19 3.33 14.20 -9.44
CA ARG A 19 3.52 12.77 -9.65
C ARG A 19 2.29 12.15 -10.30
N VAL A 20 2.51 11.18 -11.18
CA VAL A 20 1.44 10.38 -11.79
C VAL A 20 1.79 8.89 -11.78
N VAL A 21 0.76 8.06 -11.85
CA VAL A 21 0.85 6.59 -11.97
C VAL A 21 0.17 6.18 -13.26
N ASP A 22 0.83 5.37 -14.07
CA ASP A 22 0.29 4.91 -15.35
C ASP A 22 -0.53 3.60 -15.24
N SER A 23 -1.00 3.09 -16.38
CA SER A 23 -1.80 1.85 -16.48
C SER A 23 -1.04 0.57 -16.10
N HIS A 24 0.29 0.60 -16.13
CA HIS A 24 1.16 -0.49 -15.67
C HIS A 24 1.55 -0.35 -14.20
N ASN A 25 1.00 0.65 -13.50
CA ASN A 25 1.33 1.05 -12.15
C ASN A 25 2.78 1.52 -11.97
N GLN A 26 3.41 2.03 -13.02
CA GLN A 26 4.72 2.67 -12.91
C GLN A 26 4.54 4.10 -12.40
N GLY A 27 5.44 4.51 -11.50
CA GLY A 27 5.45 5.86 -10.95
C GLY A 27 6.26 6.81 -11.83
N TRP A 28 5.72 7.99 -12.07
CA TRP A 28 6.35 9.06 -12.84
C TRP A 28 6.45 10.33 -12.00
N LEU A 29 7.66 10.87 -11.87
CA LEU A 29 7.96 12.06 -11.08
C LEU A 29 8.29 13.23 -11.99
N HIS A 30 7.63 14.37 -11.81
CA HIS A 30 7.94 15.58 -12.54
C HIS A 30 9.34 16.09 -12.17
N GLU A 31 10.22 16.21 -13.17
CA GLU A 31 11.56 16.78 -13.02
C GLU A 31 11.46 18.31 -13.05
N ALA A 32 12.11 18.99 -12.10
CA ALA A 32 12.16 20.44 -12.10
C ALA A 32 12.99 20.93 -13.30
N GLY A 33 12.32 21.45 -14.34
CA GLY A 33 12.97 21.97 -15.53
C GLY A 33 11.99 22.64 -16.48
N PRO A 34 12.47 23.48 -17.41
CA PRO A 34 11.62 24.19 -18.36
C PRO A 34 10.91 23.26 -19.36
N GLU A 35 11.38 22.02 -19.48
CA GLU A 35 10.87 21.03 -20.43
C GLU A 35 9.66 20.24 -19.92
N GLY A 36 9.28 20.36 -18.63
CA GLY A 36 8.10 19.70 -18.07
C GLY A 36 8.13 18.18 -18.17
N LEU A 37 9.32 17.60 -18.04
CA LEU A 37 9.54 16.16 -18.22
C LEU A 37 9.22 15.38 -16.94
N TYR A 38 8.84 14.13 -17.11
CA TYR A 38 8.60 13.18 -16.03
C TYR A 38 9.57 12.02 -16.12
N ARG A 39 10.22 11.71 -15.01
CA ARG A 39 11.08 10.54 -14.85
C ARG A 39 10.25 9.36 -14.38
N GLY A 40 10.19 8.30 -15.18
CA GLY A 40 9.54 7.05 -14.79
C GLY A 40 10.46 6.15 -13.98
N PHE A 41 9.87 5.32 -13.13
CA PHE A 41 10.57 4.31 -12.35
C PHE A 41 9.81 2.98 -12.40
N ASP A 42 10.54 1.90 -12.68
CA ASP A 42 10.01 0.53 -12.66
C ASP A 42 10.75 -0.28 -11.58
N PRO A 43 10.08 -0.61 -10.45
CA PRO A 43 10.69 -1.36 -9.35
C PRO A 43 10.88 -2.85 -9.68
N THR A 44 10.50 -3.32 -10.86
CA THR A 44 10.41 -4.77 -11.12
C THR A 44 11.76 -5.40 -11.47
N GLY A 45 12.05 -6.53 -10.84
CA GLY A 45 13.33 -7.23 -10.99
C GLY A 45 14.50 -6.39 -10.49
N THR A 46 15.33 -5.89 -11.41
CA THR A 46 16.37 -4.91 -11.09
C THR A 46 15.77 -3.51 -11.28
N PRO A 47 15.68 -2.68 -10.23
CA PRO A 47 15.12 -1.35 -10.33
C PRO A 47 15.76 -0.57 -11.48
N LYS A 48 14.93 -0.03 -12.37
CA LYS A 48 15.39 0.73 -13.53
C LYS A 48 14.67 2.06 -13.64
N LEU A 49 15.43 3.09 -13.96
CA LEU A 49 14.88 4.36 -14.40
C LEU A 49 14.38 4.20 -15.84
N LEU A 50 13.18 4.69 -16.08
CA LEU A 50 12.64 4.83 -17.43
C LEU A 50 13.17 6.15 -18.02
N GLU A 51 13.17 6.24 -19.34
CA GLU A 51 13.46 7.48 -20.06
C GLU A 51 12.44 8.57 -19.67
N ALA A 52 12.88 9.83 -19.51
CA ALA A 52 11.94 10.89 -19.19
C ALA A 52 11.14 11.29 -20.42
N ARG A 53 9.88 11.64 -20.17
CA ARG A 53 8.90 11.92 -21.20
C ARG A 53 8.02 13.09 -20.76
N PRO A 54 7.54 13.93 -21.68
CA PRO A 54 6.47 14.87 -21.39
C PRO A 54 5.21 14.12 -20.95
N LEU A 55 4.37 14.76 -20.11
CA LEU A 55 3.13 14.16 -19.62
C LEU A 55 2.21 13.67 -20.76
N ALA A 56 2.13 14.42 -21.87
CA ALA A 56 1.32 14.07 -23.02
C ALA A 56 1.75 12.74 -23.67
N ASP A 57 3.05 12.47 -23.73
CA ASP A 57 3.57 11.21 -24.26
C ASP A 57 3.30 10.05 -23.30
N ILE A 58 3.37 10.30 -21.99
CA ILE A 58 3.04 9.29 -20.98
C ILE A 58 1.55 8.91 -21.09
N VAL A 59 0.66 9.89 -21.20
CA VAL A 59 -0.78 9.66 -21.39
C VAL A 59 -1.04 8.85 -22.67
N ARG A 60 -0.35 9.20 -23.76
CA ARG A 60 -0.53 8.54 -25.07
C ARG A 60 -0.05 7.09 -25.07
N GLU A 61 1.07 6.80 -24.40
CA GLU A 61 1.74 5.50 -24.48
C GLU A 61 1.41 4.56 -23.31
N PHE A 62 1.16 5.11 -22.12
CA PHE A 62 0.96 4.36 -20.88
C PHE A 62 -0.39 4.68 -20.21
N GLY A 63 -1.27 5.46 -20.85
CA GLY A 63 -2.57 5.83 -20.29
C GLY A 63 -3.51 4.64 -20.05
N PRO A 64 -4.52 4.78 -19.16
CA PRO A 64 -4.85 5.97 -18.38
C PRO A 64 -3.79 6.31 -17.32
N VAL A 65 -3.62 7.60 -17.03
CA VAL A 65 -2.73 8.09 -15.96
C VAL A 65 -3.54 8.66 -14.81
N ARG A 66 -3.02 8.51 -13.60
CA ARG A 66 -3.68 8.90 -12.35
C ARG A 66 -2.76 9.82 -11.57
N PRO A 67 -3.18 11.01 -11.16
CA PRO A 67 -2.37 11.85 -10.29
C PRO A 67 -2.17 11.19 -8.92
N VAL A 68 -0.97 11.30 -8.36
CA VAL A 68 -0.72 10.95 -6.95
C VAL A 68 -1.16 12.11 -6.09
N LEU A 69 -2.20 11.89 -5.29
CA LEU A 69 -2.85 12.92 -4.47
C LEU A 69 -2.81 12.54 -2.99
N GLY A 70 -2.81 13.55 -2.12
CA GLY A 70 -2.79 13.35 -0.67
C GLY A 70 -4.06 12.69 -0.14
N LEU A 71 -3.91 11.94 0.96
CA LEU A 71 -4.97 11.24 1.68
C LEU A 71 -6.27 12.06 1.87
N LEU A 72 -7.42 11.41 1.68
CA LEU A 72 -8.73 11.95 2.04
C LEU A 72 -8.99 11.82 3.55
N ASP A 73 -9.63 12.83 4.14
CA ASP A 73 -9.96 12.83 5.56
C ASP A 73 -10.88 11.65 5.93
N GLU A 74 -11.83 11.28 5.06
CA GLU A 74 -12.73 10.16 5.29
C GLU A 74 -11.99 8.81 5.35
N ASP A 75 -10.98 8.63 4.50
CA ASP A 75 -10.14 7.43 4.50
C ASP A 75 -9.28 7.36 5.78
N ARG A 76 -8.77 8.51 6.24
CA ARG A 76 -8.04 8.62 7.51
C ARG A 76 -8.90 8.19 8.69
N GLU A 77 -10.09 8.77 8.82
CA GLU A 77 -10.98 8.47 9.94
C GLU A 77 -11.47 7.02 9.91
N GLN A 78 -11.76 6.48 8.72
CA GLN A 78 -12.15 5.07 8.58
C GLN A 78 -11.01 4.13 9.00
N LEU A 79 -9.77 4.39 8.59
CA LEU A 79 -8.62 3.58 9.04
C LEU A 79 -8.42 3.69 10.55
N ARG A 80 -8.52 4.90 11.11
CA ARG A 80 -8.40 5.12 12.55
C ARG A 80 -9.43 4.29 13.34
N ALA A 81 -10.70 4.34 12.93
CA ALA A 81 -11.77 3.56 13.58
C ALA A 81 -11.54 2.04 13.48
N ALA A 82 -11.02 1.56 12.34
CA ALA A 82 -10.67 0.16 12.17
C ALA A 82 -9.49 -0.26 13.06
N LEU A 83 -8.47 0.60 13.21
CA LEU A 83 -7.34 0.37 14.12
C LEU A 83 -7.83 0.28 15.58
N GLU A 84 -8.72 1.18 15.98
CA GLU A 84 -9.34 1.16 17.31
C GLU A 84 -10.13 -0.13 17.56
N THR A 85 -10.99 -0.50 16.61
CA THR A 85 -11.79 -1.73 16.69
C THR A 85 -10.91 -2.98 16.82
N ALA A 86 -9.78 -3.03 16.11
CA ALA A 86 -8.87 -4.16 16.16
C ALA A 86 -8.05 -4.25 17.46
N GLY A 87 -7.84 -3.12 18.16
CA GLY A 87 -7.04 -3.03 19.39
C GLY A 87 -5.65 -3.65 19.20
N ARG A 88 -5.28 -4.61 20.07
CA ARG A 88 -3.98 -5.31 19.99
C ARG A 88 -3.76 -6.13 18.71
N LYS A 89 -4.79 -6.34 17.88
CA LYS A 89 -4.67 -7.02 16.59
C LYS A 89 -4.51 -6.05 15.42
N ALA A 90 -4.48 -4.74 15.66
CA ALA A 90 -4.52 -3.72 14.61
C ALA A 90 -3.42 -3.89 13.56
N ILE A 91 -2.16 -4.06 13.99
CA ILE A 91 -1.04 -4.22 13.04
C ILE A 91 -1.14 -5.52 12.24
N GLY A 92 -1.54 -6.63 12.89
CA GLY A 92 -1.77 -7.91 12.19
C GLY A 92 -2.92 -7.83 11.19
N SER A 93 -4.01 -7.16 11.57
CA SER A 93 -5.15 -6.88 10.67
C SER A 93 -4.75 -6.01 9.49
N LEU A 94 -3.96 -4.96 9.70
CA LEU A 94 -3.49 -4.07 8.63
C LEU A 94 -2.56 -4.80 7.66
N ALA A 95 -1.61 -5.60 8.16
CA ALA A 95 -0.74 -6.42 7.32
C ALA A 95 -1.55 -7.45 6.50
N SER A 96 -2.53 -8.10 7.12
CA SER A 96 -3.47 -9.00 6.46
C SER A 96 -4.32 -8.30 5.39
N ALA A 97 -4.74 -7.05 5.62
CA ALA A 97 -5.47 -6.24 4.66
C ALA A 97 -4.60 -5.83 3.45
N LEU A 98 -3.34 -5.43 3.70
CA LEU A 98 -2.37 -5.13 2.66
C LEU A 98 -2.13 -6.33 1.74
N GLU A 99 -1.95 -7.52 2.31
CA GLU A 99 -1.77 -8.72 1.49
C GLU A 99 -3.03 -9.06 0.70
N GLN A 100 -4.21 -8.90 1.29
CA GLN A 100 -5.47 -9.13 0.58
C GLN A 100 -5.55 -8.27 -0.67
N VAL A 101 -5.31 -6.96 -0.53
CA VAL A 101 -5.38 -6.01 -1.64
C VAL A 101 -4.34 -6.36 -2.70
N HIS A 102 -3.10 -6.67 -2.30
CA HIS A 102 -2.06 -7.14 -3.20
C HIS A 102 -2.47 -8.42 -3.95
N HIS A 103 -3.02 -9.41 -3.25
CA HIS A 103 -3.49 -10.66 -3.85
C HIS A 103 -4.65 -10.44 -4.83
N GLU A 104 -5.61 -9.59 -4.49
CA GLU A 104 -6.73 -9.22 -5.36
C GLU A 104 -6.25 -8.55 -6.66
N ILE A 105 -5.30 -7.62 -6.57
CA ILE A 105 -4.68 -6.98 -7.76
C ILE A 105 -3.95 -8.03 -8.60
N ARG A 106 -3.17 -8.90 -7.96
CA ARG A 106 -2.44 -9.97 -8.64
C ARG A 106 -3.40 -10.90 -9.39
N ALA A 107 -4.47 -11.35 -8.75
CA ALA A 107 -5.46 -12.23 -9.36
C ALA A 107 -6.16 -11.57 -10.57
N ARG A 108 -6.45 -10.26 -10.49
CA ARG A 108 -6.98 -9.50 -11.63
C ARG A 108 -5.98 -9.42 -12.79
N ALA A 109 -4.70 -9.15 -12.50
CA ALA A 109 -3.67 -9.12 -13.52
C ALA A 109 -3.49 -10.49 -14.22
N GLU A 110 -3.49 -11.59 -13.45
CA GLU A 110 -3.45 -12.96 -14.01
C GLU A 110 -4.64 -13.26 -14.92
N ALA A 111 -5.83 -12.72 -14.61
CA ALA A 111 -7.01 -12.89 -15.43
C ALA A 111 -6.99 -12.04 -16.72
N MET A 112 -6.31 -10.88 -16.71
CA MET A 112 -6.19 -10.02 -17.90
C MET A 112 -5.20 -10.59 -18.92
N GLU A 113 -4.15 -11.27 -18.46
CA GLU A 113 -3.13 -11.87 -19.33
C GLU A 113 -2.89 -13.37 -19.03
N PRO A 114 -3.87 -14.25 -19.33
CA PRO A 114 -3.77 -15.66 -19.01
C PRO A 114 -2.60 -16.33 -19.74
N GLY A 115 -1.72 -17.00 -18.99
CA GLY A 115 -0.57 -17.72 -19.54
C GLY A 115 0.75 -16.94 -19.48
N GLU A 116 0.74 -15.69 -19.03
CA GLU A 116 1.96 -15.01 -18.64
C GLU A 116 2.64 -15.67 -17.42
N LYS A 117 3.94 -15.40 -17.26
CA LYS A 117 4.69 -15.92 -16.12
C LYS A 117 4.08 -15.38 -14.82
N PRO A 118 3.87 -16.22 -13.79
CA PRO A 118 3.33 -15.79 -12.49
C PRO A 118 4.11 -14.63 -11.82
N SER A 119 5.37 -14.42 -12.20
CA SER A 119 6.14 -13.26 -11.75
C SER A 119 5.60 -11.93 -12.29
N SER A 120 5.00 -11.91 -13.48
CA SER A 120 4.47 -10.69 -14.11
C SER A 120 3.33 -10.09 -13.30
N SER A 121 2.35 -10.90 -12.92
CA SER A 121 1.21 -10.48 -12.09
C SER A 121 1.63 -10.06 -10.68
N TYR A 122 2.61 -10.74 -10.09
CA TYR A 122 3.19 -10.34 -8.81
C TYR A 122 3.81 -8.93 -8.89
N TYR A 123 4.62 -8.70 -9.92
CA TYR A 123 5.27 -7.41 -10.15
C TYR A 123 4.26 -6.29 -10.45
N TYR A 124 3.20 -6.59 -11.20
CA TYR A 124 2.09 -5.66 -11.42
C TYR A 124 1.42 -5.24 -10.11
N ALA A 125 1.13 -6.21 -9.22
CA ALA A 125 0.53 -5.94 -7.92
C ALA A 125 1.49 -5.19 -6.98
N ALA A 126 2.78 -5.57 -6.94
CA ALA A 126 3.78 -4.87 -6.15
C ALA A 126 3.94 -3.40 -6.59
N ARG A 127 3.91 -3.14 -7.90
CA ARG A 127 3.88 -1.78 -8.45
C ARG A 127 2.65 -1.00 -7.99
N ALA A 128 1.46 -1.59 -8.07
CA ALA A 128 0.24 -0.93 -7.58
C ALA A 128 0.35 -0.51 -6.10
N MET A 129 0.98 -1.32 -5.25
CA MET A 129 1.17 -0.99 -3.83
C MET A 129 2.24 0.09 -3.57
N THR A 130 3.13 0.38 -4.53
CA THR A 130 4.34 1.21 -4.31
C THR A 130 4.51 2.36 -5.31
N ALA A 131 3.59 2.53 -6.27
CA ALA A 131 3.72 3.44 -7.41
C ALA A 131 3.90 4.93 -7.04
N GLY A 132 3.51 5.34 -5.82
CA GLY A 132 3.69 6.73 -5.37
C GLY A 132 5.15 7.13 -5.23
N ARG A 133 6.00 6.21 -4.77
CA ARG A 133 7.44 6.47 -4.55
C ARG A 133 8.24 5.17 -4.65
N PRO A 134 8.26 4.52 -5.82
CA PRO A 134 8.90 3.23 -5.96
C PRO A 134 10.42 3.36 -5.75
N GLY A 135 11.02 2.38 -5.08
CA GLY A 135 12.44 2.41 -4.69
C GLY A 135 12.77 3.22 -3.43
N SER A 136 11.76 3.81 -2.78
CA SER A 136 11.92 4.35 -1.42
C SER A 136 12.07 3.23 -0.39
N TRP A 137 12.79 3.52 0.71
CA TRP A 137 12.93 2.56 1.81
C TRP A 137 11.56 2.22 2.42
N GLU A 138 10.61 3.16 2.43
CA GLU A 138 9.23 2.94 2.90
C GLU A 138 8.52 1.91 2.02
N SER A 139 8.67 2.01 0.69
CA SER A 139 8.07 1.06 -0.27
C SER A 139 8.70 -0.33 -0.15
N GLU A 140 10.02 -0.42 0.05
CA GLU A 140 10.70 -1.69 0.32
C GLU A 140 10.19 -2.33 1.62
N ARG A 141 10.02 -1.55 2.69
CA ARG A 141 9.48 -2.05 3.96
C ARG A 141 8.02 -2.45 3.85
N LEU A 142 7.23 -1.73 3.06
CA LEU A 142 5.82 -2.06 2.82
C LEU A 142 5.69 -3.47 2.22
N GLN A 143 6.63 -3.85 1.34
CA GLN A 143 6.69 -5.21 0.80
C GLN A 143 6.84 -6.27 1.87
N SER A 144 7.76 -6.08 2.81
CA SER A 144 7.93 -6.99 3.93
C SER A 144 6.67 -7.07 4.80
N VAL A 145 5.93 -5.97 4.99
CA VAL A 145 4.68 -5.96 5.77
C VAL A 145 3.58 -6.80 5.11
N TRP A 146 3.36 -6.69 3.79
CA TRP A 146 2.34 -7.54 3.15
C TRP A 146 2.81 -8.99 2.97
N ILE A 147 4.12 -9.27 2.89
CA ILE A 147 4.65 -10.63 2.94
C ILE A 147 4.36 -11.27 4.31
N PHE A 148 4.54 -10.54 5.40
CA PHE A 148 4.10 -10.97 6.72
C PHE A 148 2.57 -11.23 6.73
N GLY A 149 1.79 -10.32 6.15
CA GLY A 149 0.35 -10.46 5.96
C GLY A 149 -0.07 -11.75 5.23
N ASN A 150 0.72 -12.21 4.26
CA ASN A 150 0.50 -13.49 3.56
C ASN A 150 0.51 -14.67 4.54
N GLY A 151 1.47 -14.68 5.48
CA GLY A 151 1.53 -15.71 6.53
C GLY A 151 0.28 -15.72 7.41
N LEU A 152 -0.33 -14.55 7.66
CA LEU A 152 -1.58 -14.44 8.41
C LEU A 152 -2.79 -14.94 7.62
N ASN A 153 -2.78 -14.77 6.29
CA ASN A 153 -3.88 -15.13 5.38
C ASN A 153 -3.84 -16.58 4.90
N LEU A 154 -2.73 -17.30 5.13
CA LEU A 154 -2.59 -18.73 4.84
C LEU A 154 -2.83 -19.61 6.07
N TRP A 155 -3.71 -19.19 6.99
CA TRP A 155 -4.01 -19.90 8.22
C TRP A 155 -5.24 -20.81 8.09
N PRO A 156 -5.24 -22.05 8.62
CA PRO A 156 -4.09 -22.77 9.16
C PRO A 156 -3.17 -23.24 8.04
N ASN A 157 -1.86 -23.05 8.21
CA ASN A 157 -0.88 -23.56 7.27
C ASN A 157 -0.88 -25.09 7.33
N LYS A 158 -1.35 -25.73 6.26
CA LYS A 158 -1.52 -27.19 6.17
C LYS A 158 -0.75 -27.74 4.97
N ALA A 159 0.10 -28.72 5.25
CA ALA A 159 0.81 -29.44 4.21
C ALA A 159 -0.16 -30.05 3.18
N GLY A 160 0.19 -29.95 1.90
CA GLY A 160 -0.61 -30.50 0.80
C GLY A 160 -1.82 -29.65 0.38
N LYS A 161 -2.01 -28.45 0.95
CA LYS A 161 -2.99 -27.46 0.50
C LYS A 161 -2.35 -26.39 -0.36
N SER A 162 -3.04 -25.97 -1.42
CA SER A 162 -2.62 -24.82 -2.21
C SER A 162 -2.78 -23.53 -1.40
N ALA A 163 -2.07 -22.47 -1.81
CA ALA A 163 -2.21 -21.16 -1.17
C ALA A 163 -3.67 -20.64 -1.22
N ASP A 164 -4.36 -20.86 -2.33
CA ASP A 164 -5.74 -20.39 -2.51
C ASP A 164 -6.74 -21.19 -1.66
N GLU A 165 -6.52 -22.50 -1.52
CA GLU A 165 -7.29 -23.33 -0.57
C GLU A 165 -7.12 -22.84 0.88
N MET A 166 -5.90 -22.42 1.25
CA MET A 166 -5.64 -21.87 2.58
C MET A 166 -6.28 -20.48 2.76
N ARG A 167 -6.15 -19.57 1.77
CA ARG A 167 -6.81 -18.25 1.82
C ARG A 167 -8.32 -18.35 1.96
N ALA A 168 -8.95 -19.34 1.32
CA ALA A 168 -10.39 -19.57 1.42
C ALA A 168 -10.86 -19.88 2.85
N THR A 169 -9.97 -20.29 3.76
CA THR A 169 -10.30 -20.51 5.17
C THR A 169 -10.24 -19.23 6.03
N GLY A 170 -9.77 -18.13 5.45
CA GLY A 170 -9.66 -16.83 6.11
C GLY A 170 -8.35 -16.63 6.89
N PRO A 171 -8.14 -15.43 7.44
CA PRO A 171 -6.93 -15.11 8.19
C PRO A 171 -6.91 -15.77 9.57
N SER A 172 -5.73 -15.79 10.20
CA SER A 172 -5.56 -16.28 11.58
C SER A 172 -6.47 -15.53 12.56
N PRO A 173 -7.51 -16.16 13.13
CA PRO A 173 -8.45 -15.47 14.02
C PRO A 173 -7.81 -15.07 15.36
N LYS A 174 -6.65 -15.66 15.70
CA LYS A 174 -5.87 -15.33 16.89
C LYS A 174 -5.11 -14.01 16.74
N ARG A 175 -4.71 -13.65 15.52
CA ARG A 175 -3.84 -12.49 15.24
C ARG A 175 -4.52 -11.39 14.44
N VAL A 176 -5.61 -11.70 13.74
CA VAL A 176 -6.36 -10.78 12.90
C VAL A 176 -7.76 -10.59 13.46
N HIS A 177 -8.18 -9.33 13.54
CA HIS A 177 -9.58 -8.95 13.68
C HIS A 177 -10.19 -8.81 12.28
N ILE A 178 -11.08 -9.74 11.90
CA ILE A 178 -11.58 -9.89 10.52
C ILE A 178 -12.34 -8.66 10.04
N GLY A 179 -13.32 -8.15 10.81
CA GLY A 179 -14.13 -6.99 10.41
C GLY A 179 -13.27 -5.74 10.13
N ALA A 180 -12.47 -5.33 11.11
CA ALA A 180 -11.48 -4.26 10.94
C ALA A 180 -10.51 -4.48 9.76
N ARG A 181 -10.05 -5.71 9.51
CA ARG A 181 -9.20 -6.04 8.36
C ARG A 181 -9.93 -5.78 7.03
N ASP A 182 -11.20 -6.16 6.93
CA ASP A 182 -12.01 -5.93 5.72
C ASP A 182 -12.27 -4.43 5.48
N GLU A 183 -12.49 -3.66 6.55
CA GLU A 183 -12.60 -2.20 6.49
C GLU A 183 -11.31 -1.54 6.02
N MET A 184 -10.16 -1.95 6.59
CA MET A 184 -8.84 -1.48 6.16
C MET A 184 -8.58 -1.81 4.68
N ALA A 185 -8.90 -3.03 4.26
CA ALA A 185 -8.75 -3.45 2.87
C ALA A 185 -9.63 -2.63 1.91
N ALA A 186 -10.83 -2.24 2.34
CA ALA A 186 -11.72 -1.39 1.55
C ALA A 186 -11.14 0.02 1.33
N VAL A 187 -10.47 0.60 2.34
CA VAL A 187 -9.75 1.88 2.20
C VAL A 187 -8.56 1.71 1.26
N LEU A 188 -7.72 0.70 1.50
CA LEU A 188 -6.52 0.44 0.71
C LEU A 188 -6.83 0.17 -0.77
N ARG A 189 -7.93 -0.54 -1.06
CA ARG A 189 -8.42 -0.71 -2.45
C ARG A 189 -8.68 0.63 -3.12
N ARG A 190 -9.34 1.58 -2.45
CA ARG A 190 -9.61 2.91 -3.04
C ARG A 190 -8.32 3.66 -3.34
N TRP A 191 -7.29 3.51 -2.51
CA TRP A 191 -6.00 4.19 -2.71
C TRP A 191 -5.27 3.72 -3.96
N VAL A 192 -5.34 2.42 -4.27
CA VAL A 192 -4.53 1.81 -5.33
C VAL A 192 -5.30 1.53 -6.62
N ASP A 193 -6.63 1.36 -6.56
CA ASP A 193 -7.48 0.99 -7.71
C ASP A 193 -8.36 2.13 -8.23
N SER A 194 -8.41 3.29 -7.57
CA SER A 194 -9.23 4.42 -8.07
C SER A 194 -8.77 4.83 -9.48
N PRO A 195 -9.69 5.02 -10.45
CA PRO A 195 -9.32 5.41 -11.81
C PRO A 195 -8.90 6.89 -11.90
N ASP A 196 -9.32 7.72 -10.95
CA ASP A 196 -9.13 9.17 -11.01
C ASP A 196 -7.93 9.65 -10.19
N ARG A 197 -7.39 8.79 -9.31
CA ARG A 197 -6.30 9.14 -8.40
C ARG A 197 -5.55 7.92 -7.88
N TYR A 198 -4.35 8.19 -7.40
CA TYR A 198 -3.56 7.26 -6.60
C TYR A 198 -3.21 7.91 -5.26
N THR A 199 -3.21 7.13 -4.18
CA THR A 199 -2.80 7.59 -2.84
C THR A 199 -1.61 6.75 -2.37
N GLU A 200 -0.52 7.41 -1.97
CA GLU A 200 0.72 6.73 -1.59
C GLU A 200 0.54 5.91 -0.30
N VAL A 201 0.70 4.59 -0.39
CA VAL A 201 0.33 3.67 0.70
C VAL A 201 1.27 3.78 1.90
N ALA A 202 2.58 3.67 1.67
CA ALA A 202 3.54 3.50 2.77
C ALA A 202 3.63 4.75 3.68
N GLU A 203 3.78 5.93 3.09
CA GLU A 203 3.88 7.20 3.83
C GLU A 203 2.61 7.49 4.63
N HIS A 204 1.43 7.34 4.02
CA HIS A 204 0.17 7.60 4.70
C HIS A 204 -0.12 6.57 5.78
N LEU A 205 0.19 5.29 5.59
CA LEU A 205 0.04 4.30 6.67
C LEU A 205 0.97 4.58 7.85
N ALA A 206 2.23 4.94 7.60
CA ALA A 206 3.16 5.31 8.66
C ALA A 206 2.63 6.50 9.49
N ALA A 207 2.14 7.54 8.80
CA ALA A 207 1.55 8.71 9.44
C ALA A 207 0.30 8.38 10.27
N ILE A 208 -0.66 7.65 9.69
CA ILE A 208 -1.94 7.34 10.36
C ILE A 208 -1.70 6.44 11.58
N VAL A 209 -0.92 5.37 11.43
CA VAL A 209 -0.70 4.40 12.51
C VAL A 209 0.08 5.04 13.65
N SER A 210 1.13 5.80 13.35
CA SER A 210 1.93 6.50 14.36
C SER A 210 1.10 7.54 15.12
N ALA A 211 0.34 8.38 14.40
CA ALA A 211 -0.52 9.40 15.01
C ALA A 211 -1.60 8.76 15.89
N TYR A 212 -2.28 7.72 15.39
CA TYR A 212 -3.30 7.00 16.18
C TYR A 212 -2.71 6.44 17.48
N ALA A 213 -1.56 5.78 17.40
CA ALA A 213 -0.89 5.18 18.54
C ALA A 213 -0.46 6.21 19.59
N ASP A 214 0.13 7.32 19.15
CA ASP A 214 0.61 8.39 20.03
C ASP A 214 -0.56 9.11 20.70
N GLU A 215 -1.62 9.42 19.94
CA GLU A 215 -2.80 10.12 20.48
C GLU A 215 -3.62 9.25 21.44
N ALA A 216 -3.83 7.96 21.10
CA ALA A 216 -4.68 7.08 21.90
C ALA A 216 -3.97 6.52 23.13
N HIS A 217 -2.64 6.36 23.08
CA HIS A 217 -1.90 5.57 24.05
C HIS A 217 -0.53 6.14 24.44
N GLY A 218 -0.09 7.24 23.82
CA GLY A 218 1.18 7.90 24.13
C GLY A 218 2.39 6.95 24.04
N PRO A 219 3.27 6.92 25.05
CA PRO A 219 4.48 6.07 25.05
C PRO A 219 4.23 4.57 24.91
N ASP A 220 3.03 4.10 25.27
CA ASP A 220 2.65 2.68 25.16
C ASP A 220 2.01 2.33 23.80
N GLY A 221 1.94 3.29 22.87
CA GLY A 221 1.35 3.21 21.53
C GLY A 221 1.49 1.84 20.88
N TRP A 222 2.71 1.47 20.52
CA TRP A 222 2.99 0.21 19.86
C TRP A 222 2.51 -1.02 20.66
N ALA A 223 2.75 -1.04 21.96
CA ALA A 223 2.39 -2.17 22.83
C ALA A 223 0.87 -2.37 22.94
N LYS A 224 0.07 -1.32 22.71
CA LYS A 224 -1.39 -1.36 22.74
C LYS A 224 -2.02 -1.76 21.41
N ILE A 225 -1.36 -1.54 20.28
CA ILE A 225 -1.91 -1.79 18.95
C ILE A 225 -1.33 -3.03 18.25
N ALA A 226 -0.17 -3.50 18.72
CA ALA A 226 0.49 -4.68 18.20
C ALA A 226 0.32 -5.89 19.14
N ASP A 227 0.26 -7.10 18.56
CA ASP A 227 0.18 -8.32 19.35
C ASP A 227 1.56 -8.68 19.94
N GLN A 228 1.60 -9.72 20.78
CA GLN A 228 2.82 -10.13 21.47
C GLN A 228 3.97 -10.56 20.54
N TRP A 229 3.68 -10.97 19.30
CA TRP A 229 4.66 -11.46 18.34
C TRP A 229 5.30 -10.33 17.52
N LEU A 230 4.72 -9.13 17.62
CA LEU A 230 5.22 -7.90 17.00
C LEU A 230 5.84 -6.96 18.04
N GLN A 231 6.04 -7.41 19.27
CA GLN A 231 6.76 -6.63 20.29
C GLN A 231 8.27 -6.75 20.05
N PRO A 232 9.02 -5.62 20.04
CA PRO A 232 10.48 -5.66 19.96
C PRO A 232 11.12 -6.50 21.07
N GLY A 233 12.22 -7.21 20.77
CA GLY A 233 12.97 -8.06 21.70
C GLY A 233 13.16 -9.51 21.23
N GLY A 234 13.69 -10.40 22.08
CA GLY A 234 14.19 -11.73 21.65
C GLY A 234 13.19 -12.74 21.05
N LEU A 235 11.89 -12.41 20.97
CA LEU A 235 10.87 -13.19 20.23
C LEU A 235 10.42 -12.49 18.92
N ALA A 236 10.92 -11.28 18.66
CA ALA A 236 10.67 -10.51 17.46
C ALA A 236 11.33 -11.20 16.27
N GLN A 237 10.49 -11.70 15.34
CA GLN A 237 10.95 -12.20 14.05
C GLN A 237 11.19 -11.01 13.09
N GLU A 238 11.74 -11.29 11.90
CA GLU A 238 11.97 -10.30 10.82
C GLU A 238 10.74 -9.42 10.54
N ASP A 239 9.54 -9.96 10.77
CA ASP A 239 8.25 -9.28 10.63
C ASP A 239 8.08 -8.06 11.56
N THR A 240 8.69 -8.09 12.75
CA THR A 240 8.65 -6.96 13.69
C THR A 240 9.45 -5.79 13.17
N ALA A 241 10.65 -6.04 12.62
CA ALA A 241 11.49 -5.01 12.04
C ALA A 241 10.79 -4.30 10.87
N ALA A 242 10.06 -5.06 10.04
CA ALA A 242 9.25 -4.50 8.95
C ALA A 242 8.06 -3.69 9.47
N CYS A 243 7.23 -4.27 10.33
CA CYS A 243 6.00 -3.62 10.79
C CYS A 243 6.29 -2.41 11.69
N TYR A 244 7.17 -2.56 12.68
CA TYR A 244 7.56 -1.48 13.59
C TYR A 244 8.34 -0.41 12.85
N GLY A 245 9.33 -0.82 12.05
CA GLY A 245 10.21 0.09 11.32
C GLY A 245 9.51 0.91 10.24
N LEU A 246 8.39 0.46 9.69
CA LEU A 246 7.56 1.26 8.78
C LEU A 246 6.43 1.96 9.51
N LEU A 247 5.50 1.19 10.10
CA LEU A 247 4.20 1.69 10.55
C LEU A 247 4.29 2.58 11.79
N TYR A 248 5.41 2.52 12.51
CA TYR A 248 5.67 3.34 13.70
C TYR A 248 6.81 4.34 13.49
N SER A 249 7.37 4.46 12.28
CA SER A 249 8.59 5.22 11.99
C SER A 249 8.51 6.72 12.29
N VAL A 250 7.30 7.29 12.25
CA VAL A 250 7.08 8.74 12.45
C VAL A 250 6.44 9.06 13.80
N SER A 251 6.31 8.06 14.68
CA SER A 251 5.85 8.27 16.06
C SER A 251 6.88 9.07 16.86
N ALA A 252 6.39 9.93 17.76
CA ALA A 252 7.23 10.63 18.74
C ALA A 252 7.92 9.66 19.73
N HIS A 253 7.46 8.41 19.79
CA HIS A 253 7.97 7.34 20.65
C HIS A 253 8.67 6.22 19.87
N PHE A 254 8.94 6.43 18.58
CA PHE A 254 9.75 5.52 17.78
C PHE A 254 11.17 5.41 18.35
N ASN A 255 11.69 4.19 18.42
CA ASN A 255 13.06 3.93 18.80
C ASN A 255 13.72 3.01 17.76
N PRO A 256 14.66 3.51 16.93
CA PRO A 256 15.30 2.70 15.90
C PRO A 256 16.12 1.52 16.46
N ASP A 257 16.61 1.61 17.70
CA ASP A 257 17.36 0.52 18.34
C ASP A 257 16.48 -0.72 18.53
N ARG A 258 15.15 -0.53 18.62
CA ARG A 258 14.17 -1.62 18.74
C ARG A 258 13.87 -2.34 17.42
N VAL A 259 14.35 -1.83 16.29
CA VAL A 259 14.19 -2.50 14.98
C VAL A 259 15.12 -3.71 14.87
N TYR A 260 16.25 -3.70 15.57
CA TYR A 260 17.32 -4.71 15.47
C TYR A 260 17.62 -5.43 16.80
N ALA A 261 16.78 -5.24 17.82
CA ALA A 261 16.93 -5.82 19.16
C ALA A 261 16.04 -7.06 19.35
#